data_AF-B6W3Z8-F1
#
_entry.id   AF-B6W3Z8-F1
#
_cell.length_a   1.000
_cell.length_b   1.000
_cell.length_c   1.000
_cell.angle_alpha   90.00
_cell.angle_beta   90.00
_cell.angle_gamma   90.00
#
_symmetry.space_group_name_H-M   'P 1'
#
loop_
_entity.id
_entity.type
_entity.pdbx_description
1 polymer ?
#
loop_
_entity_poly.entity_id
_entity_poly.type
_entity_poly.pdbx_seq_one_letter_code
_entity_poly.pdbx_strand_id
1 'polypeptide(L)'
;MPEKHLYEYAVIRFVPKVEREEFLNIGIVLFSKQARYLNAIYVLNEQKLRVFSTEVDMECLKNALQVFDKVCQGKKEGGSIAQMEIPDRFRWLTAVRSACIQTSRPHPGFSMNLDATLQQLFKELVL
;
A
#
# COMPACT_ATOMS: atom_id res chain seq x y z
N MET A 1 19.49 -16.85 18.14
CA MET A 1 18.18 -16.91 17.44
C MET A 1 18.33 -16.12 16.15
N PRO A 2 17.87 -16.61 14.99
CA PRO A 2 18.04 -15.85 13.76
C PRO A 2 17.22 -14.54 13.88
N GLU A 3 17.83 -13.43 13.48
CA GLU A 3 17.32 -12.09 13.72
C GLU A 3 16.01 -11.90 12.94
N LYS A 4 14.90 -11.71 13.65
CA LYS A 4 13.58 -11.42 13.06
C LYS A 4 13.45 -9.93 12.86
N HIS A 5 13.13 -9.50 11.64
CA HIS A 5 12.80 -8.12 11.35
C HIS A 5 11.40 -7.80 11.86
N LEU A 6 11.29 -6.83 12.77
CA LEU A 6 10.01 -6.20 13.08
C LEU A 6 9.54 -5.42 11.86
N TYR A 7 8.32 -5.67 11.42
CA TYR A 7 7.71 -4.96 10.30
C TYR A 7 6.31 -4.48 10.65
N GLU A 8 5.83 -3.52 9.88
CA GLU A 8 4.43 -3.10 9.85
C GLU A 8 3.93 -3.20 8.41
N TYR A 9 2.67 -3.59 8.23
CA TYR A 9 2.04 -3.58 6.92
C TYR A 9 0.67 -2.91 6.98
N ALA A 10 0.23 -2.37 5.84
CA ALA A 10 -1.14 -1.91 5.65
C ALA A 10 -1.68 -2.42 4.32
N VAL A 11 -2.98 -2.69 4.29
CA VAL A 11 -3.69 -3.11 3.08
C VAL A 11 -4.09 -1.87 2.29
N ILE A 12 -3.68 -1.80 1.03
CA ILE A 12 -4.12 -0.77 0.09
C ILE A 12 -5.52 -1.14 -0.39
N ARG A 13 -6.46 -0.21 -0.29
CA ARG A 13 -7.89 -0.40 -0.53
C ARG A 13 -8.38 0.58 -1.57
N PHE A 14 -9.14 0.07 -2.52
CA PHE A 14 -10.01 0.89 -3.35
C PHE A 14 -11.35 1.09 -2.65
N VAL A 15 -11.80 2.32 -2.56
CA VAL A 15 -13.07 2.75 -1.97
C VAL A 15 -13.87 3.41 -3.10
N PRO A 16 -14.80 2.68 -3.76
CA PRO A 16 -15.51 3.16 -4.94
C PRO A 16 -16.34 4.41 -4.66
N LYS A 17 -16.91 4.48 -3.44
CA LYS A 17 -17.69 5.60 -2.93
C LYS A 17 -17.50 5.71 -1.42
N VAL A 18 -16.90 6.81 -0.96
CA VAL A 18 -16.47 6.98 0.44
C VAL A 18 -17.66 6.93 1.39
N GLU A 19 -18.82 7.46 1.00
CA GLU A 19 -20.02 7.51 1.84
C GLU A 19 -20.66 6.14 2.07
N ARG A 20 -20.30 5.13 1.27
CA ARG A 20 -20.84 3.76 1.41
C ARG A 20 -19.95 2.86 2.26
N GLU A 21 -18.73 3.30 2.55
CA GLU A 21 -17.71 2.50 3.25
C GLU A 21 -17.43 1.12 2.62
N GLU A 22 -17.85 0.91 1.37
CA GLU A 22 -17.48 -0.26 0.57
C GLU A 22 -16.01 -0.16 0.19
N PHE A 23 -15.28 -1.27 0.25
CA PHE A 23 -13.90 -1.32 -0.21
C PHE A 23 -13.52 -2.66 -0.81
N LEU A 24 -12.53 -2.61 -1.69
CA LEU A 24 -11.85 -3.77 -2.24
C LEU A 24 -10.38 -3.68 -1.89
N ASN A 25 -9.81 -4.75 -1.33
CA ASN A 25 -8.37 -4.85 -1.15
C ASN A 25 -7.70 -4.97 -2.52
N ILE A 26 -6.71 -4.12 -2.78
CA ILE A 26 -6.01 -4.06 -4.07
C ILE A 26 -4.49 -4.15 -3.92
N GLY A 27 -3.94 -4.11 -2.70
CA GLY A 27 -2.50 -4.20 -2.51
C GLY A 27 -2.07 -4.24 -1.06
N ILE A 28 -0.76 -4.31 -0.85
CA ILE A 28 -0.09 -4.28 0.44
C ILE A 28 1.07 -3.30 0.36
N VAL A 29 1.27 -2.50 1.41
CA VAL A 29 2.51 -1.78 1.69
C VAL A 29 3.12 -2.36 2.96
N LEU A 30 4.42 -2.65 2.93
CA LEU A 30 5.16 -3.22 4.06
C LEU A 30 6.42 -2.41 4.33
N PHE A 31 6.68 -2.17 5.62
CA PHE A 31 7.76 -1.35 6.12
C PHE A 31 8.50 -2.05 7.25
N SER A 32 9.83 -1.93 7.29
CA SER A 32 10.66 -2.26 8.45
C SER A 32 11.75 -1.22 8.64
N LYS A 33 11.75 -0.56 9.81
CA LYS A 33 12.77 0.43 10.17
C LYS A 33 14.16 -0.17 10.25
N GLN A 34 14.30 -1.31 10.94
CA GLN A 34 15.59 -1.96 11.20
C GLN A 34 16.23 -2.47 9.91
N ALA A 35 15.43 -3.07 9.03
CA ALA A 35 15.89 -3.57 7.74
C ALA A 35 16.00 -2.51 6.65
N ARG A 36 15.65 -1.24 6.94
CA ARG A 36 15.53 -0.14 5.95
C ARG A 36 14.70 -0.54 4.73
N TYR A 37 13.59 -1.23 4.99
CA TYR A 37 12.72 -1.79 3.97
C TYR A 37 11.42 -0.98 3.86
N LEU A 38 11.03 -0.65 2.64
CA LEU A 38 9.69 -0.14 2.32
C LEU A 38 9.36 -0.57 0.89
N ASN A 39 8.29 -1.34 0.75
CA ASN A 39 7.86 -1.81 -0.55
C ASN A 39 6.34 -1.93 -0.58
N ALA A 40 5.76 -1.81 -1.77
CA ALA A 40 4.35 -1.98 -2.01
C ALA A 40 4.12 -2.84 -3.24
N ILE A 41 3.14 -3.72 -3.18
CA ILE A 41 2.66 -4.49 -4.33
C ILE A 41 1.15 -4.42 -4.39
N TYR A 42 0.62 -4.30 -5.60
CA TYR A 42 -0.80 -4.08 -5.83
C TYR A 42 -1.24 -4.65 -7.18
N VAL A 43 -2.53 -4.91 -7.32
CA VAL A 43 -3.17 -5.34 -8.57
C VAL A 43 -4.50 -4.62 -8.75
N LEU A 44 -4.73 -4.15 -9.98
CA LEU A 44 -6.02 -3.64 -10.40
C LEU A 44 -6.71 -4.69 -11.26
N ASN A 45 -7.70 -5.38 -10.68
CA ASN A 45 -8.58 -6.24 -11.44
C ASN A 45 -9.73 -5.41 -12.01
N GLU A 46 -9.59 -4.96 -13.26
CA GLU A 46 -10.57 -4.08 -13.91
C GLU A 46 -11.98 -4.70 -13.93
N GLN A 47 -12.09 -6.02 -14.06
CA GLN A 47 -13.39 -6.70 -14.06
C GLN A 47 -14.05 -6.59 -12.69
N LYS A 48 -13.34 -6.87 -11.59
CA LYS A 48 -13.86 -6.72 -10.22
C LYS A 48 -14.22 -5.27 -9.92
N LEU A 49 -13.42 -4.31 -10.37
CA LEU A 49 -13.63 -2.89 -10.11
C LEU A 49 -14.87 -2.34 -10.82
N ARG A 50 -15.12 -2.76 -12.07
CA ARG A 50 -16.29 -2.34 -12.86
C ARG A 50 -17.63 -2.86 -12.30
N VAL A 51 -17.62 -3.82 -11.37
CA VAL A 51 -18.84 -4.27 -10.68
C VAL A 51 -19.38 -3.18 -9.74
N PHE A 52 -18.49 -2.35 -9.19
CA PHE A 52 -18.92 -1.24 -8.35
C PHE A 52 -19.46 -0.11 -9.20
N SER A 53 -20.57 0.49 -8.76
CA SER A 53 -21.04 1.76 -9.31
C SER A 53 -20.07 2.85 -8.87
N THR A 54 -19.13 3.21 -9.76
CA THR A 54 -18.09 4.20 -9.50
C THR A 54 -17.90 5.10 -10.71
N GLU A 55 -17.70 6.39 -10.45
CA GLU A 55 -17.31 7.38 -11.47
C GLU A 55 -15.78 7.46 -11.62
N VAL A 56 -15.04 6.67 -10.83
CA VAL A 56 -13.59 6.73 -10.79
C VAL A 56 -13.01 6.07 -12.03
N ASP A 57 -12.27 6.88 -12.79
CA ASP A 57 -11.55 6.43 -13.97
C ASP A 57 -10.36 5.50 -13.64
N MET A 58 -10.18 4.47 -14.47
CA MET A 58 -9.13 3.45 -14.28
C MET A 58 -7.73 4.02 -14.46
N GLU A 59 -7.54 5.00 -15.35
CA GLU A 59 -6.24 5.65 -15.54
C GLU A 59 -5.89 6.52 -14.33
N CYS A 60 -6.87 7.22 -13.77
CA CYS A 60 -6.74 7.92 -12.50
C CYS A 60 -6.28 6.99 -11.36
N LEU A 61 -6.87 5.80 -11.23
CA LEU A 61 -6.44 4.79 -10.24
C LEU A 61 -5.00 4.32 -10.46
N LYS A 62 -4.63 4.03 -11.70
CA LYS A 62 -3.25 3.63 -12.06
C LYS A 62 -2.26 4.72 -11.67
N ASN A 63 -2.55 5.97 -12.01
CA ASN A 63 -1.70 7.12 -11.69
C ASN A 63 -1.57 7.34 -10.18
N ALA A 64 -2.67 7.18 -9.43
CA ALA A 64 -2.65 7.29 -7.98
C ALA A 64 -1.81 6.16 -7.33
N LEU A 65 -1.87 4.93 -7.83
CA LEU A 65 -1.05 3.82 -7.34
C LEU A 65 0.44 3.98 -7.66
N GLN A 66 0.81 4.57 -8.80
CA GLN A 66 2.21 4.88 -9.11
C GLN A 66 2.88 5.79 -8.07
N VAL A 67 2.10 6.56 -7.30
CA VAL A 67 2.64 7.36 -6.19
C VAL A 67 3.22 6.44 -5.10
N PHE A 68 2.63 5.27 -4.85
CA PHE A 68 3.17 4.29 -3.90
C PHE A 68 4.56 3.83 -4.36
N ASP A 69 4.73 3.49 -5.64
CA ASP A 69 6.03 3.06 -6.17
C ASP A 69 7.09 4.14 -6.01
N LYS A 70 6.76 5.38 -6.38
CA LYS A 70 7.67 6.52 -6.30
C LYS A 70 8.11 6.80 -4.86
N VAL A 71 7.17 6.75 -3.92
CA VAL A 71 7.46 6.95 -2.49
C VAL A 71 8.29 5.79 -1.93
N CYS A 72 7.96 4.53 -2.25
CA CYS A 72 8.74 3.37 -1.82
C CYS A 72 10.18 3.43 -2.35
N GLN A 73 10.36 3.76 -3.63
CA GLN A 73 11.69 3.87 -4.26
C GLN A 73 12.55 5.03 -3.71
N GLY A 74 11.94 6.03 -3.08
CA GLY A 74 12.65 7.17 -2.51
C GLY A 74 13.36 8.06 -3.53
N LYS A 75 12.96 8.00 -4.81
CA LYS A 75 13.56 8.78 -5.90
C LYS A 75 13.04 10.21 -5.91
N LYS A 76 13.84 11.15 -6.43
CA LYS A 76 13.47 12.57 -6.55
C LYS A 76 12.17 12.80 -7.34
N GLU A 77 11.90 11.92 -8.30
CA GLU A 77 10.67 11.91 -9.12
C GLU A 77 9.38 11.71 -8.29
N GLY A 78 9.49 11.19 -7.06
CA GLY A 78 8.38 11.06 -6.11
C GLY A 78 8.12 12.31 -5.26
N GLY A 79 8.78 13.42 -5.55
CA GLY A 79 8.60 14.69 -4.85
C GLY A 79 9.20 14.71 -3.44
N SER A 80 8.80 15.71 -2.65
CA SER A 80 9.34 15.95 -1.30
C SER A 80 9.12 14.76 -0.36
N ILE A 81 7.98 14.06 -0.49
CA ILE A 81 7.66 12.89 0.32
C ILE A 81 8.65 11.75 0.08
N ALA A 82 8.99 11.47 -1.17
CA ALA A 82 9.93 10.40 -1.49
C ALA A 82 11.36 10.67 -0.96
N GLN A 83 11.69 11.93 -0.65
CA GLN A 83 12.97 12.30 -0.04
C GLN A 83 12.99 12.21 1.49
N MET A 84 11.86 11.88 2.13
CA MET A 84 11.80 11.68 3.58
C MET A 84 12.43 10.36 4.02
N GLU A 85 12.68 10.25 5.32
CA GLU A 85 13.08 8.98 5.93
C GLU A 85 11.99 7.91 5.75
N ILE A 86 12.41 6.64 5.68
CA ILE A 86 11.51 5.51 5.42
C ILE A 86 10.28 5.48 6.36
N PRO A 87 10.42 5.70 7.69
CA PRO A 87 9.26 5.69 8.59
C PRO A 87 8.24 6.79 8.26
N ASP A 88 8.71 7.97 7.84
CA ASP A 88 7.84 9.10 7.50
C ASP A 88 7.13 8.87 6.17
N ARG A 89 7.83 8.25 5.21
CA ARG A 89 7.23 7.78 3.96
C ARG A 89 6.12 6.76 4.20
N PHE A 90 6.38 5.75 5.04
CA PHE A 90 5.37 4.77 5.40
C PHE A 90 4.16 5.41 6.08
N ARG A 91 4.38 6.27 7.08
CA ARG A 91 3.31 7.02 7.76
C ARG A 91 2.49 7.87 6.79
N TRP A 92 3.14 8.51 5.84
CA TRP A 92 2.46 9.29 4.81
C TRP A 92 1.59 8.39 3.94
N LEU A 93 2.13 7.25 3.45
CA LEU A 93 1.38 6.27 2.66
C LEU A 93 0.17 5.71 3.40
N THR A 94 0.28 5.53 4.72
CA THR A 94 -0.80 4.98 5.56
C THR A 94 -1.70 6.03 6.22
N ALA A 95 -1.51 7.32 5.91
CA ALA A 95 -2.30 8.40 6.48
C ALA A 95 -3.76 8.30 6.02
N VAL A 96 -4.70 8.61 6.93
CA VAL A 96 -6.13 8.66 6.60
C VAL A 96 -6.39 9.80 5.61
N ARG A 97 -7.07 9.49 4.51
CA ARG A 97 -7.40 10.45 3.44
C ARG A 97 -8.81 10.20 2.93
N SER A 98 -9.54 11.27 2.61
CA SER A 98 -10.82 11.21 1.90
C SER A 98 -10.60 11.05 0.39
N ALA A 99 -10.03 9.90 -0.01
CA ALA A 99 -9.74 9.57 -1.39
C ALA A 99 -10.27 8.17 -1.74
N CYS A 100 -10.38 7.87 -3.04
CA CYS A 100 -10.78 6.55 -3.54
C CYS A 100 -9.72 5.46 -3.30
N ILE A 101 -8.47 5.84 -3.05
CA ILE A 101 -7.42 4.93 -2.57
C ILE A 101 -7.13 5.27 -1.12
N GLN A 102 -7.29 4.27 -0.27
CA GLN A 102 -7.04 4.37 1.17
C GLN A 102 -6.18 3.20 1.61
N THR A 103 -5.74 3.23 2.87
CA THR A 103 -5.04 2.11 3.49
C THR A 103 -5.73 1.69 4.77
N SER A 104 -5.60 0.42 5.16
CA SER A 104 -5.92 -0.03 6.51
C SER A 104 -5.04 0.67 7.55
N ARG A 105 -5.38 0.51 8.83
CA ARG A 105 -4.43 0.81 9.90
C ARG A 105 -3.18 -0.08 9.73
N PRO A 106 -1.99 0.39 10.13
CA PRO A 106 -0.80 -0.45 10.16
C PRO A 106 -0.97 -1.61 11.15
N HIS A 107 -0.47 -2.78 10.76
CA HIS A 107 -0.48 -4.01 11.54
C HIS A 107 0.97 -4.48 11.74
N PRO A 108 1.42 -4.71 12.99
CA PRO A 108 2.79 -5.16 13.26
C PRO A 108 2.95 -6.66 13.02
N GLY A 109 4.17 -7.09 12.74
CA GLY A 109 4.55 -8.50 12.62
C GLY A 109 6.06 -8.72 12.68
N PHE A 110 6.47 -9.98 12.62
CA PHE A 110 7.88 -10.37 12.58
C PHE A 110 8.14 -11.28 11.38
N SER A 111 9.24 -11.03 10.67
CA SER A 111 9.60 -11.83 9.50
C SER A 111 11.10 -12.14 9.47
N MET A 112 11.42 -13.31 8.92
CA MET A 112 12.79 -13.69 8.55
C MET A 112 13.13 -13.26 7.11
N ASN A 113 12.12 -12.97 6.28
CA ASN A 113 12.26 -12.58 4.89
C ASN A 113 11.09 -11.66 4.50
N LEU A 114 11.36 -10.36 4.44
CA LEU A 114 10.34 -9.33 4.24
C LEU A 114 9.68 -9.43 2.86
N ASP A 115 10.42 -9.77 1.81
CA ASP A 115 9.86 -9.94 0.47
C ASP A 115 8.92 -11.15 0.39
N ALA A 116 9.31 -12.28 0.99
CA ALA A 116 8.44 -13.46 1.06
C ALA A 116 7.17 -13.17 1.86
N THR A 117 7.28 -12.44 2.98
CA THR A 117 6.12 -12.03 3.78
C THR A 117 5.22 -11.06 3.02
N LEU A 118 5.78 -10.10 2.28
CA LEU A 118 5.00 -9.18 1.45
C LEU A 118 4.17 -9.94 0.42
N GLN A 119 4.78 -10.89 -0.30
CA GLN A 119 4.09 -11.74 -1.27
C GLN A 119 3.01 -12.61 -0.63
N GLN A 120 3.29 -13.20 0.54
CA GLN A 120 2.32 -14.00 1.28
C GLN A 120 1.10 -13.16 1.69
N LEU A 121 1.32 -11.99 2.31
CA LEU A 121 0.24 -11.09 2.72
C LEU A 121 -0.60 -10.64 1.51
N PHE A 122 0.05 -10.36 0.38
CA PHE A 122 -0.67 -9.98 -0.83
C PHE A 122 -1.53 -11.12 -1.37
N LYS A 123 -1.02 -12.35 -1.38
CA LYS A 123 -1.80 -13.53 -1.76
C LYS A 123 -2.99 -13.78 -0.84
N GLU A 124 -2.82 -13.62 0.47
CA GLU A 124 -3.87 -13.91 1.46
C GLU A 124 -4.95 -12.82 1.53
N LEU A 125 -4.56 -11.55 1.35
CA LEU A 125 -5.44 -10.41 1.63
C LEU A 125 -5.97 -9.71 0.37
N VAL A 126 -5.42 -10.00 -0.82
CA VAL A 126 -5.75 -9.28 -2.07
C VAL A 126 -6.21 -10.21 -3.21
N LEU A 127 -5.49 -11.31 -3.47
CA LEU A 127 -5.77 -12.20 -4.61
C LEU A 127 -6.99 -13.10 -4.38
#